data_AF-A0A2V7BWI3-F1
#
_entry.id   AF-A0A2V7BWI3-F1
#
_cell.length_a   1.000
_cell.length_b   1.000
_cell.length_c   1.000
_cell.angle_alpha   90.00
_cell.angle_beta   90.00
_cell.angle_gamma   90.00
#
_symmetry.space_group_name_H-M   'P 1'
#
loop_
_entity.id
_entity.type
_entity.pdbx_description
1 polymer ?
#
loop_
_entity_poly.entity_id
_entity_poly.type
_entity_poly.pdbx_seq_one_letter_code
_entity_poly.pdbx_strand_id
1 'polypeptide(L)' 'MRAVLLGTGSPPPNPKRRAPATLLSLGDERVLVDAGSGVGAQLVQAGALDVGRAPRDAGAIAVDEDLAEV' A
#
# COMPACT_ATOMS: atom_id res chain seq x y z
N MET A 1 -6.61 -11.41 -9.19
CA MET A 1 -5.99 -10.07 -9.16
C MET A 1 -6.53 -9.32 -7.96
N ARG A 2 -5.67 -8.63 -7.20
CA ARG A 2 -6.05 -7.81 -6.03
C ARG A 2 -5.42 -6.42 -6.16
N ALA A 3 -6.12 -5.39 -5.70
CA ALA A 3 -5.61 -4.03 -5.61
C ALA A 3 -5.64 -3.54 -4.16
N VAL A 4 -4.60 -2.81 -3.75
CA VAL A 4 -4.49 -2.15 -2.45
C VAL A 4 -4.22 -0.68 -2.68
N LEU A 5 -5.07 0.18 -2.15
CA LEU A 5 -4.88 1.62 -2.19
C LEU A 5 -3.92 2.02 -1.06
N LEU A 6 -2.69 2.38 -1.43
CA LEU A 6 -1.66 2.83 -0.50
C LEU A 6 -1.69 4.35 -0.32
N GLY A 7 -2.33 5.07 -1.24
CA GLY A 7 -2.59 6.49 -1.11
C GLY A 7 -3.59 6.99 -2.14
N THR A 8 -4.47 7.89 -1.71
CA THR A 8 -5.59 8.47 -2.47
C THR A 8 -5.62 10.00 -2.41
N GLY A 9 -4.58 10.60 -1.83
CA GLY A 9 -4.40 12.04 -1.73
C GLY A 9 -4.05 12.69 -3.08
N SER A 10 -4.19 14.00 -3.14
CA SER A 10 -3.84 14.85 -4.28
C SER A 10 -3.30 16.18 -3.75
N PRO A 11 -2.69 17.05 -4.59
CA PRO A 11 -2.38 18.41 -4.17
C PRO A 11 -3.64 19.19 -3.79
N PRO A 12 -3.62 20.02 -2.73
CA PRO A 12 -2.53 20.22 -1.76
C PRO A 12 -2.41 19.06 -0.74
N PRO A 13 -1.23 18.84 -0.12
CA PRO A 13 -1.00 17.73 0.79
C PRO A 13 -2.02 17.63 1.94
N ASN A 14 -2.54 16.43 2.21
CA ASN A 14 -3.41 16.16 3.35
C ASN A 14 -2.71 15.19 4.32
N PRO A 15 -2.50 15.55 5.60
CA PRO A 15 -1.88 14.66 6.58
C PRO A 15 -2.55 13.29 6.75
N LYS A 16 -3.87 13.21 6.52
CA LYS A 16 -4.65 11.97 6.60
C LYS A 16 -4.65 11.13 5.31
N ARG A 17 -4.16 11.67 4.18
CA ARG A 17 -4.15 10.96 2.89
C ARG A 17 -2.79 11.03 2.23
N ARG A 18 -2.14 9.88 2.06
CA ARG A 18 -0.88 9.77 1.31
C ARG A 18 -1.11 10.03 -0.17
N ALA A 19 -0.07 10.50 -0.86
CA ALA A 19 -0.13 10.77 -2.29
C ALA A 19 -0.42 9.49 -3.10
N PRO A 20 -0.85 9.58 -4.37
CA PRO A 20 -1.35 8.43 -5.13
C PRO A 20 -0.36 7.26 -5.16
N ALA A 21 -0.85 6.08 -4.80
CA ALA A 21 -0.12 4.82 -4.91
C ALA A 21 -1.11 3.64 -4.81
N THR A 22 -1.01 2.70 -5.74
CA THR A 22 -1.79 1.46 -5.72
C THR A 22 -0.88 0.27 -5.94
N LEU A 23 -0.98 -0.75 -5.09
CA LEU A 23 -0.30 -2.02 -5.28
C LEU A 23 -1.26 -3.02 -5.91
N LEU A 24 -0.90 -3.52 -7.09
CA LEU A 24 -1.59 -4.59 -7.79
C LEU A 24 -0.87 -5.91 -7.53
N SER A 25 -1.64 -6.98 -7.31
CA SER A 25 -1.12 -8.34 -7.17
C SER A 25 -1.81 -9.28 -8.15
N LEU A 26 -1.02 -9.98 -8.95
CA LEU A 26 -1.45 -10.96 -9.95
C LEU A 26 -0.64 -12.25 -9.77
N GLY A 27 -1.21 -13.22 -9.05
CA GLY A 27 -0.45 -14.38 -8.61
C GLY A 27 0.71 -13.95 -7.73
N ASP A 28 1.93 -14.34 -8.10
CA ASP A 28 3.16 -14.01 -7.40
C ASP A 28 3.76 -12.67 -7.82
N GLU A 29 3.24 -12.05 -8.89
CA GLU A 29 3.69 -10.75 -9.38
C GLU A 29 3.02 -9.61 -8.62
N ARG A 30 3.81 -8.57 -8.35
CA ARG A 30 3.35 -7.34 -7.72
C ARG A 30 3.80 -6.13 -8.54
N VAL A 31 2.86 -5.24 -8.84
CA VAL A 31 3.11 -4.01 -9.59
C VAL A 31 2.66 -2.84 -8.74
N LEU A 32 3.58 -1.92 -8.47
CA LEU A 32 3.26 -0.64 -7.85
C LEU A 32 2.94 0.37 -8.95
N VAL A 33 1.73 0.90 -8.96
CA VAL A 33 1.27 1.96 -9.84
C VAL A 33 1.31 3.28 -9.07
N ASP A 34 1.92 4.29 -9.67
CA ASP A 34 2.42 5.51 -9.02
C ASP A 34 3.44 5.22 -7.91
N ALA A 35 4.00 6.27 -7.31
CA ALA A 35 4.92 6.16 -6.17
C ALA A 35 4.91 7.47 -5.38
N GLY A 36 3.71 7.96 -5.05
CA GLY A 36 3.53 9.20 -4.33
C GLY A 36 4.26 9.22 -2.98
N SER A 37 4.54 10.44 -2.48
CA SER A 37 5.15 10.64 -1.16
C SER A 37 4.43 9.84 -0.06
N GLY A 38 5.21 9.07 0.70
CA GLY A 38 4.74 8.21 1.78
C GLY A 38 4.48 6.75 1.39
N VAL A 39 4.59 6.37 0.10
CA VAL A 39 4.31 5.01 -0.36
C VAL A 39 5.15 3.94 0.33
N GLY A 40 6.44 4.20 0.60
CA GLY A 40 7.31 3.24 1.29
C GLY A 40 6.80 2.88 2.70
N ALA A 41 6.34 3.88 3.45
CA ALA A 41 5.76 3.67 4.78
C ALA A 41 4.46 2.85 4.69
N GLN A 42 3.62 3.12 3.69
CA GLN A 42 2.36 2.40 3.47
C GLN A 42 2.61 0.96 3.04
N LEU A 43 3.63 0.70 2.21
CA LEU A 43 4.03 -0.65 1.83
C LEU A 43 4.49 -1.47 3.05
N VAL A 44 5.22 -0.86 3.98
CA VAL A 44 5.62 -1.52 5.23
C VAL A 44 4.40 -1.76 6.13
N GLN A 45 3.54 -0.76 6.32
CA GLN A 45 2.32 -0.89 7.13
C GLN A 45 1.37 -1.97 6.59
N ALA A 46 1.25 -2.06 5.26
CA ALA A 46 0.45 -3.07 4.59
C ALA A 46 1.12 -4.46 4.60
N GLY A 47 2.34 -4.60 5.13
CA GLY A 47 3.09 -5.87 5.13
C GLY A 47 3.59 -6.29 3.75
N ALA A 48 3.58 -5.39 2.77
CA ALA A 48 4.06 -5.63 1.41
C ALA A 48 5.60 -5.52 1.30
N LEU A 49 6.23 -4.79 2.23
CA LEU A 49 7.67 -4.73 2.42
C LEU A 49 7.99 -5.12 3.87
N ASP A 50 8.74 -6.21 4.06
CA ASP A 50 9.22 -6.64 5.39
C ASP A 50 10.64 -6.06 5.59
N VAL A 51 10.82 -5.17 6.56
CA VAL A 51 12.12 -4.53 6.84
C VAL A 51 12.94 -5.48 7.70
N GLY A 52 13.65 -6.44 7.08
CA GLY A 52 14.64 -7.30 7.76
C GLY A 52 14.37 -8.81 7.78
N ARG A 53 13.36 -9.33 7.05
CA ARG A 53 13.15 -10.78 6.87
C ARG A 53 12.75 -11.09 5.42
N ALA A 54 13.11 -12.29 4.94
CA ALA A 54 12.72 -12.76 3.62
C ALA A 54 11.18 -12.70 3.45
N PRO A 55 10.66 -12.37 2.26
CA PRO A 55 9.24 -12.14 2.04
C PRO A 55 8.40 -13.31 2.56
N ARG A 56 7.45 -13.04 3.46
CA ARG A 56 6.45 -14.05 3.83
C ARG A 56 5.42 -14.14 2.71
N ASP A 57 5.11 -15.39 2.41
CA ASP A 57 4.03 -15.92 1.59
C ASP A 57 2.89 -14.89 1.44
N ALA A 58 2.65 -14.52 0.19
CA ALA A 58 1.96 -13.32 -0.28
C ALA A 58 0.44 -13.24 -0.01
N GLY A 59 -0.08 -13.99 0.96
CA GLY A 59 -1.52 -14.20 1.16
C GLY A 59 -2.26 -13.11 1.95
N ALA A 60 -1.58 -12.32 2.78
CA ALA A 60 -2.25 -11.37 3.66
C ALA A 60 -1.46 -10.05 3.75
N ILE A 61 -1.73 -9.14 2.82
CA ILE A 61 -1.48 -7.72 3.07
C ILE A 61 -2.58 -7.29 4.02
N ALA A 62 -2.22 -6.99 5.27
CA ALA A 62 -3.14 -6.46 6.26
C ALA A 62 -3.73 -5.16 5.71
N VAL A 63 -5.04 -5.18 5.46
CA VAL A 63 -5.80 -3.96 5.26
C VAL A 63 -6.08 -3.39 6.64
N ASP A 64 -5.73 -2.13 6.83
CA ASP A 64 -6.17 -1.39 7.98
C ASP A 64 -7.68 -1.12 7.78
N GLU A 65 -8.52 -1.87 8.51
CA GLU A 65 -9.99 -1.76 8.43
C GLU A 65 -10.50 -0.44 9.05
N ASP A 66 -9.67 0.33 9.78
CA ASP A 66 -10.07 1.60 10.41
C ASP A 66 -10.14 2.77 9.41
N LEU A 67 -9.68 2.58 8.16
CA LEU A 67 -9.86 3.58 7.08
C LEU A 67 -11.16 3.38 6.28
N ALA A 68 -12.02 2.42 6.65
CA ALA A 68 -13.31 2.16 6.00
C ALA A 68 -14.47 3.05 6.50
N GLU A 69 -14.26 3.89 7.53
CA GLU A 69 -15.25 4.88 7.93
C GLU A 69 -14.95 6.26 7.32
N VAL A 70 -15.86 6.63 6.40
CA VAL A 70 -16.00 7.91 5.67
C VAL A 70 -15.95 9.16 6.55
#